data_AF-A0A5C0SJ30-F1
#
_entry.id   AF-A0A5C0SJ30-F1
#
_cell.length_a   1.000
_cell.length_b   1.000
_cell.length_c   1.000
_cell.angle_alpha   90.00
_cell.angle_beta   90.00
_cell.angle_gamma   90.00
#
_symmetry.space_group_name_H-M   'P 1'
#
loop_
_entity.id
_entity.type
_entity.pdbx_description
1 polymer ?
#
loop_
_entity_poly.entity_id
_entity_poly.type
_entity_poly.pdbx_seq_one_letter_code
_entity_poly.pdbx_strand_id
1 'polypeptide(L)' 'MNDVKELIKMRNTFREAADIIDELLDLKEKENNGQDVKKELESVIGRFAIKMLELNSLQ' A
#
# COMPACT_ATOMS: atom_id res chain seq x y z
N MET A 1 17.55 -1.28 -20.65
CA MET A 1 16.90 -1.65 -19.37
C MET A 1 17.63 -2.85 -18.80
N ASN A 2 17.71 -2.99 -17.48
CA ASN A 2 18.39 -4.13 -16.84
C ASN A 2 17.34 -4.83 -15.98
N ASP A 3 16.81 -5.94 -16.49
CA ASP A 3 15.66 -6.68 -15.97
C ASP A 3 15.77 -6.95 -14.46
N VAL A 4 17.00 -7.17 -13.95
CA VAL A 4 17.26 -7.38 -12.52
C VAL A 4 16.88 -6.16 -11.67
N LYS A 5 17.13 -4.93 -12.14
CA LYS A 5 16.79 -3.71 -11.41
C LYS A 5 15.28 -3.49 -11.34
N GLU A 6 14.57 -3.83 -12.40
CA GLU A 6 13.10 -3.73 -12.46
C GLU A 6 12.46 -4.77 -11.55
N LEU A 7 12.96 -6.02 -11.55
CA LEU A 7 12.53 -7.05 -10.60
C LEU A 7 12.76 -6.63 -9.14
N ILE A 8 13.91 -6.02 -8.83
CA ILE A 8 14.19 -5.48 -7.49
C ILE A 8 13.19 -4.39 -7.12
N LYS A 9 12.91 -3.46 -8.04
CA LYS A 9 11.96 -2.36 -7.80
C LYS A 9 10.56 -2.91 -7.57
N MET A 10 10.09 -3.81 -8.42
CA MET A 10 8.79 -4.46 -8.30
C MET A 10 8.65 -5.19 -6.95
N ARG A 11 9.65 -5.99 -6.56
CA ARG A 11 9.67 -6.67 -5.25
C ARG A 11 9.58 -5.67 -4.09
N ASN A 12 10.32 -4.57 -4.16
CA ASN A 12 10.29 -3.55 -3.10
C ASN A 12 8.91 -2.85 -3.05
N THR A 13 8.32 -2.51 -4.20
CA THR A 13 6.99 -1.92 -4.27
C THR A 13 5.91 -2.88 -3.72
N PHE A 14 6.02 -4.18 -3.96
CA PHE A 14 5.14 -5.17 -3.33
C PHE A 14 5.27 -5.23 -1.81
N ARG A 15 6.49 -5.08 -1.27
CA ARG A 15 6.68 -5.02 0.20
C ARG A 15 6.04 -3.78 0.79
N GLU A 16 6.28 -2.62 0.18
CA GLU A 16 5.64 -1.37 0.61
C GLU A 16 4.11 -1.45 0.53
N ALA A 17 3.57 -2.13 -0.48
CA ALA A 17 2.13 -2.37 -0.57
C ALA A 17 1.61 -3.28 0.55
N ALA A 18 2.38 -4.30 0.95
CA ALA A 18 2.04 -5.16 2.09
C ALA A 18 2.05 -4.38 3.41
N ASP A 19 3.08 -3.55 3.65
CA ASP A 19 3.17 -2.69 4.84
C ASP A 19 1.97 -1.73 4.94
N ILE A 20 1.49 -1.21 3.80
CA ILE A 20 0.28 -0.37 3.74
C ILE A 20 -0.98 -1.18 4.05
N ILE A 21 -1.07 -2.44 3.63
CA ILE A 21 -2.19 -3.32 3.97
C ILE A 21 -2.23 -3.59 5.47
N ASP A 22 -1.09 -3.80 6.11
CA ASP A 22 -1.03 -3.98 7.57
C ASP A 22 -1.55 -2.72 8.29
N GLU A 23 -1.18 -1.53 7.82
CA GLU A 23 -1.73 -0.27 8.35
C GLU A 23 -3.26 -0.15 8.14
N LEU A 24 -3.79 -0.62 7.00
CA LEU A 24 -5.23 -0.67 6.76
C LEU A 24 -5.92 -1.62 7.73
N LEU A 25 -5.33 -2.77 8.04
CA LEU A 25 -5.89 -3.74 8.99
C LEU A 25 -6.01 -3.12 10.39
N ASP A 26 -4.95 -2.45 10.86
CA ASP A 26 -4.94 -1.76 12.16
C ASP A 26 -6.02 -0.67 12.24
N LEU A 27 -6.19 0.11 11.16
CA LEU A 27 -7.23 1.13 11.10
C LEU A 27 -8.63 0.52 11.05
N LYS A 28 -8.82 -0.59 10.34
CA LYS A 28 -10.09 -1.32 10.32
C LYS A 28 -10.45 -1.90 11.68
N GLU A 29 -9.48 -2.37 12.45
CA GLU A 29 -9.72 -2.79 13.83
C GLU A 29 -10.16 -1.62 14.72
N LYS A 30 -9.51 -0.46 14.59
CA LYS A 30 -9.92 0.77 15.30
C LYS A 30 -11.33 1.23 14.93
N GLU A 31 -11.67 1.19 13.63
CA GLU A 31 -13.02 1.50 13.12
C GLU A 31 -14.06 0.54 13.72
N ASN A 32 -13.77 -0.76 13.74
CA ASN A 32 -14.65 -1.77 14.35
C ASN A 32 -14.85 -1.57 15.86
N ASN A 33 -13.86 -0.99 16.53
CA ASN A 33 -13.92 -0.61 17.94
C ASN A 33 -14.61 0.76 18.17
N GLY A 34 -15.20 1.36 17.12
CA GLY A 34 -15.97 2.60 17.19
C GLY A 34 -15.15 3.89 17.11
N GLN A 35 -13.87 3.83 16.75
CA GLN A 35 -13.05 5.02 16.53
C GLN A 35 -13.31 5.62 15.15
N ASP A 36 -13.46 6.95 15.07
CA ASP A 36 -13.52 7.66 13.79
C ASP A 36 -12.10 7.77 13.21
N VAL A 37 -11.81 6.94 12.21
CA VAL A 37 -10.52 6.87 11.51
C VAL A 37 -10.67 7.13 10.01
N LYS A 38 -11.78 7.77 9.60
CA LYS A 38 -12.13 7.89 8.18
C LYS A 38 -11.05 8.59 7.36
N LYS A 39 -10.47 9.66 7.90
CA LYS A 39 -9.43 10.45 7.22
C LYS A 39 -8.14 9.66 7.06
N GLU A 40 -7.76 8.92 8.10
CA GLU A 40 -6.60 8.04 8.12
C GLU A 40 -6.77 6.94 7.07
N LEU A 41 -7.94 6.26 7.06
CA LEU A 41 -8.27 5.24 6.06
C LEU A 41 -8.18 5.78 4.63
N GLU A 42 -8.77 6.94 4.33
CA GLU A 42 -8.69 7.57 3.01
C GLU A 42 -7.24 7.85 2.58
N SER A 43 -6.42 8.34 3.51
CA SER A 43 -4.98 8.58 3.28
C SER A 43 -4.21 7.30 2.97
N VAL A 44 -4.44 6.23 3.73
CA VAL A 44 -3.75 4.94 3.55
C VAL A 44 -4.17 4.27 2.24
N ILE A 45 -5.46 4.30 1.90
CA ILE A 45 -5.97 3.81 0.61
C ILE A 45 -5.35 4.59 -0.55
N GLY A 46 -5.18 5.91 -0.42
CA GLY A 46 -4.50 6.72 -1.42
C GLY A 46 -3.06 6.29 -1.65
N ARG A 47 -2.29 6.05 -0.57
CA ARG A 47 -0.92 5.51 -0.68
C ARG A 47 -0.88 4.13 -1.33
N PHE A 48 -1.83 3.26 -0.99
CA PHE A 48 -1.95 1.94 -1.60
C PHE A 48 -2.19 2.05 -3.12
N ALA A 49 -3.10 2.93 -3.53
CA ALA A 49 -3.40 3.16 -4.94
C ALA A 49 -2.17 3.62 -5.74
N ILE A 50 -1.33 4.50 -5.15
CA ILE A 50 -0.06 4.92 -5.77
C ILE A 50 0.86 3.72 -6.00
N LYS A 51 0.99 2.80 -5.02
CA LYS A 51 1.83 1.60 -5.18
C LYS A 51 1.32 0.67 -6.26
N MET A 52 0.00 0.55 -6.42
CA MET A 52 -0.57 -0.24 -7.51
C MET A 52 -0.29 0.39 -8.88
N LEU A 53 -0.33 1.73 -9.00
CA LEU A 53 0.08 2.43 -10.22
C LEU A 53 1.57 2.25 -10.53
N GLU A 54 2.43 2.31 -9.51
CA GLU A 54 3.86 2.03 -9.67
C GLU A 54 4.11 0.61 -10.17
N LEU A 55 3.41 -0.39 -9.62
CA LEU A 55 3.51 -1.79 -10.08
C LEU A 55 3.03 -1.96 -11.52
N ASN A 56 1.89 -1.37 -11.88
CA ASN A 56 1.39 -1.40 -13.26
C ASN A 56 2.39 -0.77 -14.25
N SER A 57 3.18 0.22 -13.82
CA SER A 57 4.21 0.83 -14.68
C SER A 57 5.48 -0.01 -14.85
N LEU A 58 5.64 -1.06 -14.04
CA LEU A 58 6.77 -2.00 -14.07
C LEU A 58 6.41 -3.32 -14.77
N GLN A 59 5.17 -3.48 -15.23
CA GLN A 59 4.63 -4.66 -15.91
C GLN A 59 4.47 -4.43 -17.41
#